data_AF-A0A953WP50-F1
#
_entry.id   AF-A0A953WP50-F1
#
_cell.length_a   1.000
_cell.length_b   1.000
_cell.length_c   1.000
_cell.angle_alpha   90.00
_cell.angle_beta   90.00
_cell.angle_gamma   90.00
#
_symmetry.space_group_name_H-M   'P 1'
#
loop_
_entity.id
_entity.type
_entity.pdbx_description
1 polymer ?
#
loop_
_entity_poly.entity_id
_entity_poly.type
_entity_poly.pdbx_seq_one_letter_code
_entity_poly.pdbx_strand_id
1 'polypeptide(L)' 'MASEPKKSIRIGGASGYWGDSNAAPAQLVDRGDIDYLVFDYLAEVTMAILAKLKSRKEDQGYAHDFVFGVMKPLIRKIAD' A
#
# COMPACT_ATOMS: atom_id res chain seq x y z
N MET A 1 12.79 23.03 17.80
CA MET A 1 13.20 23.76 16.59
C MET A 1 12.57 23.05 15.41
N ALA A 2 11.81 23.74 14.56
CA ALA A 2 11.25 23.13 13.36
C ALA A 2 12.38 22.86 12.36
N SER A 3 12.46 21.63 11.84
CA SER A 3 13.40 21.28 10.77
C SER A 3 13.10 22.10 9.52
N GLU A 4 14.13 22.61 8.83
CA GLU A 4 13.94 23.23 7.52
C GLU A 4 13.24 22.25 6.56
N PRO A 5 12.27 22.72 5.75
CA PRO A 5 11.54 21.85 4.83
C PRO A 5 12.51 21.23 3.81
N LYS A 6 12.39 19.91 3.58
CA LYS A 6 13.16 19.21 2.55
C LYS A 6 12.95 19.89 1.19
N LYS A 7 14.05 20.15 0.47
CA LYS A 7 14.04 20.78 -0.86
C LYS A 7 13.41 19.90 -1.96
N SER A 8 13.35 18.58 -1.74
CA SER A 8 12.70 17.62 -2.64
C SER A 8 12.04 16.50 -1.84
N ILE A 9 10.95 15.96 -2.41
CA ILE A 9 10.18 14.85 -1.86
C ILE A 9 10.22 13.69 -2.86
N ARG A 10 10.39 12.47 -2.35
CA ARG A 10 10.44 11.23 -3.14
C ARG A 10 9.23 10.36 -2.83
N ILE A 11 8.50 9.99 -3.87
CA ILE A 11 7.29 9.18 -3.78
C ILE A 11 7.56 7.85 -4.48
N GLY A 12 7.43 6.75 -3.76
CA GLY A 12 7.52 5.39 -4.31
C GLY A 12 6.13 4.83 -4.60
N GLY A 13 5.85 4.52 -5.87
CA GLY A 13 4.64 3.81 -6.29
C GLY A 13 4.89 2.30 -6.29
N ALA A 14 4.20 1.56 -5.42
CA ALA A 14 4.50 0.16 -5.16
C ALA A 14 3.52 -0.84 -5.78
N SER A 15 2.48 -0.36 -6.47
CA SER A 15 1.51 -1.15 -7.22
C SER A 15 0.63 -0.24 -8.08
N GLY A 16 0.28 -0.70 -9.28
CA GLY A 16 -0.69 -0.05 -10.16
C GLY A 16 -2.08 -0.71 -10.24
N TYR A 17 -2.26 -1.89 -9.62
CA TYR A 17 -3.53 -2.61 -9.58
C TYR A 17 -3.51 -3.73 -8.52
N TRP A 18 -4.70 -4.21 -8.13
CA TRP A 18 -4.82 -5.34 -7.21
C TRP A 18 -4.35 -6.66 -7.87
N GLY A 19 -3.33 -7.29 -7.28
CA GLY A 19 -2.70 -8.51 -7.80
C GLY A 19 -1.32 -8.29 -8.44
N ASP A 20 -0.80 -7.05 -8.41
CA ASP A 20 0.59 -6.73 -8.77
C ASP A 20 1.61 -7.35 -7.80
N SER A 21 2.90 -7.13 -8.03
CA SER A 21 3.99 -7.70 -7.25
C SER A 21 4.00 -7.23 -5.79
N ASN A 22 3.75 -8.17 -4.87
CA ASN A 22 3.89 -7.96 -3.43
C ASN A 22 5.35 -7.69 -2.98
N ALA A 23 6.34 -7.84 -3.85
CA ALA A 23 7.75 -7.61 -3.51
C ALA A 23 8.17 -6.13 -3.63
N ALA A 24 7.54 -5.35 -4.51
CA ALA A 24 7.90 -3.95 -4.75
C ALA A 24 7.83 -3.06 -3.49
N PRO A 25 6.82 -3.19 -2.60
CA PRO A 25 6.74 -2.40 -1.38
C PRO A 25 7.94 -2.60 -0.46
N ALA A 26 8.37 -3.85 -0.27
CA ALA A 26 9.53 -4.16 0.57
C ALA A 26 10.82 -3.57 -0.01
N GLN A 27 10.99 -3.63 -1.34
CA GLN A 27 12.15 -3.04 -2.02
C GLN A 27 12.18 -1.52 -1.85
N LEU A 28 11.03 -0.84 -1.98
CA LEU A 28 10.93 0.60 -1.82
C LEU A 28 11.19 1.04 -0.37
N VAL A 29 10.65 0.31 0.61
CA VAL A 29 10.90 0.58 2.04
C VAL A 29 12.37 0.35 2.40
N ASP A 30 12.98 -0.73 1.92
CA ASP A 30 14.34 -1.11 2.33
C ASP A 30 15.45 -0.38 1.54
N ARG A 31 15.18 0.04 0.30
CA ARG A 31 16.21 0.53 -0.64
C ARG A 31 15.80 1.77 -1.45
N GLY A 32 14.53 2.17 -1.40
CA GLY A 32 13.98 3.21 -2.28
C GLY A 32 14.34 4.64 -1.90
N ASP A 33 14.78 4.88 -0.66
CA ASP A 33 15.04 6.22 -0.11
C ASP A 33 13.89 7.18 -0.43
N ILE A 34 12.67 6.77 -0.05
CA ILE A 34 11.41 7.46 -0.32
C ILE A 34 10.88 8.13 0.94
N ASP A 35 10.16 9.24 0.77
CA ASP A 35 9.44 9.90 1.86
C ASP A 35 8.00 9.38 1.98
N TYR A 36 7.41 8.96 0.86
CA TYR A 36 6.04 8.46 0.80
C TYR A 36 5.94 7.19 -0.03
N LEU A 37 5.22 6.21 0.49
CA LEU A 37 4.86 4.99 -0.22
C LEU A 37 3.39 5.08 -0.64
N VAL A 38 3.13 4.89 -1.94
CA VAL A 38 1.80 5.03 -2.55
C VAL A 38 1.42 3.75 -3.27
N PHE A 39 0.13 3.46 -3.26
CA PHE A 39 -0.48 2.26 -3.83
C PHE A 39 -1.74 2.63 -4.60
N ASP A 40 -1.92 2.03 -5.78
CA ASP A 40 -3.16 2.12 -6.56
C ASP A 40 -3.82 0.74 -6.67
N TYR A 41 -4.50 0.29 -5.61
CA TYR A 41 -5.15 -1.03 -5.56
C TYR A 41 -6.62 -1.00 -6.04
N LEU A 42 -7.28 0.15 -5.95
CA LEU A 42 -8.74 0.23 -5.91
C LEU A 42 -9.33 0.85 -7.18
N ALA A 43 -9.05 0.22 -8.32
CA ALA A 43 -9.77 0.50 -9.57
C ALA A 43 -11.24 0.05 -9.50
N GLU A 44 -12.06 0.55 -10.43
CA GLU A 44 -13.52 0.32 -10.49
C GLU A 44 -13.89 -1.17 -10.39
N VAL A 45 -13.20 -2.03 -11.15
CA VAL A 45 -13.44 -3.48 -11.16
C VAL A 45 -13.08 -4.12 -9.81
N THR A 46 -11.95 -3.75 -9.20
CA THR A 46 -11.56 -4.22 -7.87
C THR A 46 -12.64 -3.86 -6.84
N MET A 47 -13.11 -2.62 -6.86
CA MET A 47 -14.13 -2.15 -5.92
C MET A 47 -15.46 -2.91 -6.07
N ALA A 48 -15.88 -3.22 -7.30
CA ALA A 48 -17.07 -4.04 -7.53
C ALA A 48 -16.93 -5.46 -6.95
N ILE A 49 -15.75 -6.07 -7.07
CA ILE A 49 -15.45 -7.37 -6.47
C ILE A 49 -15.50 -7.29 -4.94
N LEU A 50 -14.81 -6.31 -4.35
CA LEU A 50 -14.78 -6.11 -2.90
C LEU A 50 -16.19 -5.84 -2.33
N ALA A 51 -17.00 -5.03 -3.02
CA ALA A 51 -18.39 -4.79 -2.64
C ALA A 51 -19.23 -6.07 -2.66
N LYS A 52 -19.04 -6.93 -3.68
CA LYS A 52 -19.71 -8.23 -3.77
C LYS A 52 -19.23 -9.24 -2.72
N LEU A 53 -17.97 -9.17 -2.31
CA LEU A 53 -17.47 -9.97 -1.17
C LEU A 53 -18.12 -9.49 0.13
N LYS A 54 -18.17 -8.18 0.36
CA LYS A 54 -18.80 -7.57 1.54
C LYS A 54 -20.29 -7.91 1.66
N SER A 55 -21.02 -7.90 0.54
CA SER A 55 -22.46 -8.24 0.56
C SER A 55 -22.74 -9.71 0.91
N ARG A 56 -21.75 -10.59 0.76
CA ARG A 56 -21.85 -12.01 1.15
C ARG A 56 -21.46 -12.23 2.60
N LYS A 57 -20.48 -11.49 3.10
CA LYS A 57 -20.00 -11.56 4.48
C LYS A 57 -19.47 -10.19 4.92
N GLU A 58 -19.97 -9.69 6.05
CA GLU A 58 -19.62 -8.34 6.52
C GLU A 58 -18.14 -8.18 6.89
N ASP A 59 -17.46 -9.27 7.25
CA ASP A 59 -16.04 -9.29 7.59
C ASP A 59 -15.10 -9.30 6.37
N GLN A 60 -15.65 -9.31 5.16
CA GLN A 60 -14.93 -9.24 3.89
C GLN A 60 -15.01 -7.83 3.27
N GLY A 61 -14.51 -7.70 2.04
CA GLY A 61 -14.66 -6.47 1.25
C GLY A 61 -13.48 -5.51 1.34
N TYR A 62 -12.31 -6.04 1.68
CA TYR A 62 -11.03 -5.36 1.55
C TYR A 62 -9.97 -6.31 0.99
N ALA A 63 -8.88 -5.76 0.47
CA ALA A 63 -7.75 -6.54 -0.04
C ALA A 63 -6.98 -7.17 1.14
N HIS A 64 -7.34 -8.40 1.49
CA HIS A 64 -6.70 -9.15 2.60
C HIS A 64 -5.20 -9.34 2.37
N ASP A 65 -4.82 -9.66 1.14
CA ASP A 65 -3.43 -9.81 0.70
C ASP A 65 -2.63 -8.51 0.86
N PHE A 66 -3.23 -7.35 0.57
CA PHE A 66 -2.61 -6.06 0.87
C PHE A 66 -2.36 -5.88 2.36
N VAL A 67 -3.37 -6.11 3.20
CA VAL A 67 -3.24 -5.89 4.65
C VAL A 67 -2.25 -6.86 5.28
N PHE A 68 -2.39 -8.16 5.00
CA PHE A 68 -1.65 -9.21 5.69
C PHE A 68 -0.35 -9.62 4.99
N GLY A 69 -0.32 -9.57 3.65
CA GLY A 69 0.84 -9.96 2.85
C GLY A 69 1.80 -8.81 2.58
N VAL A 70 1.28 -7.58 2.39
CA VAL A 70 2.10 -6.41 2.04
C VAL A 70 2.37 -5.51 3.25
N MET A 71 1.32 -5.02 3.90
CA MET A 71 1.48 -3.96 4.91
C MET A 71 1.90 -4.50 6.27
N LYS A 72 1.34 -5.61 6.74
CA LYS A 72 1.65 -6.19 8.06
C LYS A 72 3.16 -6.43 8.28
N PRO A 73 3.94 -6.95 7.30
CA PRO A 73 5.38 -7.10 7.46
C PRO A 73 6.16 -5.78 7.48
N LEU A 74 5.63 -4.73 6.85
CA LEU A 74 6.34 -3.46 6.61
C LEU A 74 5.96 -2.35 7.60
N ILE A 75 4.79 -2.46 8.25
CA ILE A 75 4.21 -1.36 9.04
C ILE A 75 5.13 -0.87 10.14
N ARG A 76 5.94 -1.75 10.74
CA ARG A 76 6.88 -1.35 11.78
C ARG A 76 8.02 -0.51 11.21
N LYS A 77 8.60 -0.94 10.09
CA LYS A 77 9.67 -0.22 9.39
C LYS A 77 9.21 1.15 8.86
N ILE A 78 7.95 1.26 8.47
CA ILE A 78 7.37 2.53 7.96
C ILE A 78 7.09 3.52 9.11
N ALA A 79 6.82 3.01 10.32
CA ALA A 79 6.48 3.83 11.47
C ALA A 79 7.70 4.36 12.24
N ASP A 80 8.87 3.77 12.01
CA ASP A 80 10.15 4.17 12.61
C ASP A 80 10.77 5.35 11.82
#